data_AF-A0A7W7XA03-F1
#
_entry.id   AF-A0A7W7XA03-F1
#
_cell.length_a   1.000
_cell.length_b   1.000
_cell.length_c   1.000
_cell.angle_alpha   90.00
_cell.angle_beta   90.00
_cell.angle_gamma   90.00
#
_symmetry.space_group_name_H-M   'P 1'
#
loop_
_entity.id
_entity.type
_entity.pdbx_description
1 polymer ?
#
loop_
_entity_poly.entity_id
_entity_poly.type
_entity_poly.pdbx_seq_one_letter_code
_entity_poly.pdbx_strand_id
1 'polypeptide(L)'
;MRDVRAVTRIVGRRTALRYLALGVGASLIAACKGGSGTDGANGITGGDGQPTVTGRAFAAFMRGRWSVTSEIGNEDPATFTAVIDDGVWSLESGGQSAKGTWSLSGGRLSLQVPEHLGSIENPGDLEEAAATNVPASIGDSLSVSLPWQPPGSSSSSETLSVDYAGNTLRIRHIEGDNMNTFTCTRA
;
A
#
# COMPACT_ATOMS: atom_id res chain seq x y z
N MET A 1 -26.89 -13.56 -16.20
CA MET A 1 -25.53 -13.00 -16.01
C MET A 1 -25.59 -11.56 -16.50
N ARG A 2 -24.91 -10.61 -15.83
CA ARG A 2 -24.83 -9.20 -16.25
C ARG A 2 -23.38 -8.85 -16.58
N ASP A 3 -23.19 -7.89 -17.46
CA ASP A 3 -21.96 -7.70 -18.24
C ASP A 3 -20.75 -7.21 -17.44
N VAL A 4 -19.63 -7.92 -17.57
CA VAL A 4 -18.31 -7.50 -17.08
C VAL A 4 -17.54 -6.78 -18.21
N ARG A 5 -18.22 -5.84 -18.91
CA ARG A 5 -17.70 -5.13 -20.10
C ARG A 5 -17.70 -3.61 -19.93
N ALA A 6 -17.22 -3.12 -18.78
CA ALA A 6 -17.23 -1.69 -18.47
C ALA A 6 -15.98 -1.14 -17.74
N VAL A 7 -14.86 -1.88 -17.63
CA VAL A 7 -13.63 -1.42 -16.92
C VAL A 7 -12.46 -1.21 -17.90
N THR A 8 -12.74 -0.63 -19.07
CA THR A 8 -11.73 -0.37 -20.12
C THR A 8 -11.82 1.03 -20.74
N ARG A 9 -12.51 1.98 -20.10
CA ARG A 9 -12.47 3.41 -20.46
C ARG A 9 -11.41 4.19 -19.68
N ILE A 10 -10.17 3.73 -19.80
CA ILE A 10 -8.95 4.53 -19.83
C ILE A 10 -8.98 5.78 -18.92
N VAL A 11 -9.05 5.54 -17.60
CA VAL A 11 -8.11 6.20 -16.70
C VAL A 11 -6.72 5.95 -17.31
N GLY A 12 -5.97 7.01 -17.62
CA GLY A 12 -4.69 6.89 -18.34
C GLY A 12 -3.77 5.90 -17.63
N ARG A 13 -3.02 5.07 -18.38
CA ARG A 13 -2.29 3.91 -17.80
C ARG A 13 -1.55 4.25 -16.51
N ARG A 14 -0.78 5.33 -16.50
CA ARG A 14 -0.05 5.86 -15.33
C ARG A 14 -0.96 6.21 -14.14
N THR A 15 -2.13 6.79 -14.38
CA THR A 15 -3.11 7.12 -13.34
C THR A 15 -3.77 5.86 -12.77
N ALA A 16 -4.01 4.82 -13.58
CA ALA A 16 -4.42 3.51 -13.07
C ALA A 16 -3.31 2.87 -12.22
N LEU A 17 -2.04 2.96 -12.65
CA LEU A 17 -0.90 2.53 -11.83
C LEU A 17 -0.75 3.33 -10.54
N ARG A 18 -1.02 4.63 -10.54
CA ARG A 18 -1.10 5.43 -9.30
C ARG A 18 -2.10 4.80 -8.35
N TYR A 19 -3.35 4.59 -8.78
CA TYR A 19 -4.39 4.01 -7.92
C TYR A 19 -4.10 2.55 -7.50
N LEU A 20 -3.32 1.78 -8.27
CA LEU A 20 -2.85 0.45 -7.88
C LEU A 20 -1.68 0.50 -6.89
N ALA A 21 -0.68 1.36 -7.10
CA ALA A 21 0.41 1.62 -6.16
C ALA A 21 -0.13 2.15 -4.83
N LEU A 22 -1.18 2.97 -4.90
CA LEU A 22 -1.94 3.48 -3.77
C LEU A 22 -2.85 2.42 -3.15
N GLY A 23 -3.40 1.47 -3.91
CA GLY A 23 -4.19 0.34 -3.41
C GLY A 23 -3.33 -0.72 -2.70
N VAL A 24 -2.14 -1.00 -3.23
CA VAL A 24 -1.13 -1.84 -2.58
C VAL A 24 -0.55 -1.10 -1.38
N GLY A 25 -0.15 0.17 -1.54
CA GLY A 25 0.22 1.07 -0.44
C GLY A 25 -0.86 1.14 0.64
N ALA A 26 -2.14 1.10 0.24
CA ALA A 26 -3.27 1.03 1.15
C ALA A 26 -3.32 -0.29 1.91
N SER A 27 -3.05 -1.43 1.29
CA SER A 27 -2.97 -2.72 2.03
C SER A 27 -1.77 -2.85 2.99
N LEU A 28 -0.86 -1.88 3.04
CA LEU A 28 0.43 -2.00 3.73
C LEU A 28 0.52 -1.29 5.10
N ILE A 29 -0.58 -0.84 5.73
CA ILE A 29 -0.51 -0.13 7.04
C ILE A 29 -1.60 -0.60 8.06
N ALA A 30 -1.84 -1.91 8.11
CA ALA A 30 -2.70 -2.66 9.06
C ALA A 30 -2.16 -4.11 9.16
N ALA A 31 -2.51 -5.10 10.02
CA ALA A 31 -3.29 -5.27 11.28
C ALA A 31 -3.03 -6.72 11.81
N CYS A 32 -3.02 -7.11 13.09
CA CYS A 32 -3.19 -6.44 14.39
C CYS A 32 -2.54 -7.34 15.51
N LYS A 33 -2.96 -7.09 16.76
CA LYS A 33 -2.65 -7.70 18.07
C LYS A 33 -2.74 -9.23 18.19
N GLY A 34 -1.81 -9.84 18.94
CA GLY A 34 -1.93 -11.21 19.47
C GLY A 34 -0.81 -11.64 20.42
N GLY A 35 -1.07 -11.63 21.74
CA GLY A 35 -0.19 -12.24 22.76
C GLY A 35 0.63 -11.27 23.62
N SER A 36 0.61 -11.48 24.93
CA SER A 36 1.22 -10.63 25.98
C SER A 36 2.74 -10.74 26.07
N GLY A 37 3.44 -9.64 26.45
CA GLY A 37 4.68 -9.76 27.23
C GLY A 37 5.77 -8.70 27.04
N THR A 38 6.10 -8.00 28.14
CA THR A 38 7.39 -7.32 28.44
C THR A 38 7.66 -5.93 27.84
N ASP A 39 8.16 -5.04 28.70
CA ASP A 39 8.60 -3.67 28.45
C ASP A 39 10.01 -3.61 27.81
N GLY A 40 10.40 -2.48 27.19
CA GLY A 40 11.82 -2.27 26.86
C GLY A 40 12.21 -1.12 25.91
N ALA A 41 12.59 0.01 26.51
CA ALA A 41 13.67 0.94 26.11
C ALA A 41 13.66 1.71 24.76
N ASN A 42 14.14 2.96 24.87
CA ASN A 42 14.59 3.81 23.76
C ASN A 42 15.77 3.19 22.98
N GLY A 43 15.88 3.50 21.68
CA GLY A 43 17.05 3.09 20.88
C GLY A 43 17.11 3.69 19.48
N ILE A 44 17.36 5.01 19.35
CA ILE A 44 17.70 5.62 18.05
C ILE A 44 19.22 5.54 17.83
N THR A 45 19.67 4.44 17.23
CA THR A 45 21.04 4.28 16.70
C THR A 45 20.98 3.52 15.38
N GLY A 46 21.53 4.11 14.31
CA GLY A 46 21.56 3.48 12.99
C GLY A 46 22.64 2.41 12.83
N GLY A 47 22.54 1.64 11.75
CA GLY A 47 23.49 0.59 11.36
C GLY A 47 22.93 -0.21 10.17
N ASP A 48 23.81 -0.66 9.29
CA ASP A 48 23.48 -1.09 7.93
C ASP A 48 22.61 -2.35 7.81
N GLY A 49 21.73 -2.34 6.81
CA GLY A 49 21.21 -3.52 6.09
C GLY A 49 20.29 -4.50 6.82
N GLN A 50 20.34 -4.59 8.16
CA GLN A 50 19.66 -5.63 8.91
C GLN A 50 18.34 -5.13 9.53
N PRO A 51 17.18 -5.76 9.25
CA PRO A 51 15.89 -5.26 9.70
C PRO A 51 15.79 -5.30 11.23
N THR A 52 15.63 -4.11 11.82
CA THR A 52 15.49 -3.89 13.26
C THR A 52 14.27 -4.61 13.83
N VAL A 53 14.27 -4.89 15.14
CA VAL A 53 13.14 -5.55 15.81
C VAL A 53 11.82 -4.80 15.55
N THR A 54 11.88 -3.47 15.57
CA THR A 54 10.77 -2.57 15.22
C THR A 54 10.32 -2.79 13.77
N GLY A 55 11.22 -2.66 12.80
CA GLY A 55 10.90 -2.86 11.37
C GLY A 55 10.34 -4.25 11.06
N ARG A 56 10.74 -5.29 11.81
CA ARG A 56 10.16 -6.64 11.73
C ARG A 56 8.72 -6.69 12.21
N ALA A 57 8.33 -5.89 13.22
CA ALA A 57 6.95 -5.80 13.67
C ALA A 57 6.04 -5.20 12.59
N PHE A 58 6.46 -4.09 11.96
CA PHE A 58 5.75 -3.52 10.79
C PHE A 58 5.69 -4.52 9.62
N ALA A 59 6.81 -5.18 9.30
CA ALA A 59 6.87 -6.21 8.26
C ALA A 59 5.94 -7.41 8.51
N ALA A 60 5.82 -7.88 9.76
CA ALA A 60 4.91 -8.99 10.11
C ALA A 60 3.44 -8.56 10.10
N PHE A 61 3.17 -7.34 10.55
CA PHE A 61 1.84 -6.72 10.64
C PHE A 61 1.17 -6.57 9.26
N MET A 62 1.93 -6.18 8.22
CA MET A 62 1.42 -6.04 6.85
C MET A 62 1.03 -7.36 6.17
N ARG A 63 1.77 -8.44 6.42
CA ARG A 63 1.63 -9.72 5.69
C ARG A 63 0.23 -10.32 5.84
N GLY A 64 -0.22 -11.05 4.84
CA GLY A 64 -1.54 -11.68 4.77
C GLY A 64 -2.44 -11.10 3.67
N ARG A 65 -3.72 -11.48 3.69
CA ARG A 65 -4.71 -11.12 2.68
C ARG A 65 -5.57 -9.92 3.13
N TRP A 66 -5.94 -9.10 2.15
CA TRP A 66 -6.57 -7.79 2.33
C TRP A 66 -7.69 -7.61 1.31
N SER A 67 -8.89 -7.27 1.78
CA SER A 67 -9.92 -6.67 0.94
C SER A 67 -9.67 -5.17 0.90
N VAL A 68 -9.52 -4.60 -0.30
CA VAL A 68 -9.30 -3.17 -0.52
C VAL A 68 -10.43 -2.63 -1.38
N THR A 69 -11.15 -1.62 -0.89
CA THR A 69 -12.18 -0.89 -1.63
C THR A 69 -11.69 0.53 -1.92
N SER A 70 -11.74 0.94 -3.18
CA SER A 70 -11.28 2.26 -3.64
C SER A 70 -12.43 3.17 -4.06
N GLU A 71 -12.45 4.38 -3.53
CA GLU A 71 -13.34 5.49 -3.85
C GLU A 71 -12.50 6.57 -4.56
N ILE A 72 -12.67 6.71 -5.86
CA ILE A 72 -11.82 7.51 -6.76
C ILE A 72 -12.70 8.52 -7.50
N GLY A 73 -12.59 9.80 -7.14
CA GLY A 73 -13.35 10.89 -7.79
C GLY A 73 -14.87 10.65 -7.84
N ASN A 74 -15.38 10.35 -9.05
CA ASN A 74 -16.80 10.02 -9.31
C ASN A 74 -16.95 8.62 -9.94
N GLU A 75 -15.97 7.74 -9.80
CA GLU A 75 -16.02 6.36 -10.32
C GLU A 75 -16.78 5.42 -9.36
N ASP A 76 -17.43 4.38 -9.90
CA ASP A 76 -18.08 3.35 -9.09
C ASP A 76 -17.03 2.65 -8.19
N PRO A 77 -17.27 2.49 -6.87
CA PRO A 77 -16.29 1.89 -5.97
C PRO A 77 -15.89 0.47 -6.37
N ALA A 78 -14.60 0.28 -6.64
CA ALA A 78 -14.02 -1.00 -6.98
C ALA A 78 -13.48 -1.71 -5.72
N THR A 79 -13.65 -3.03 -5.64
CA THR A 79 -13.05 -3.86 -4.59
C THR A 79 -12.11 -4.89 -5.22
N PHE A 80 -10.90 -4.98 -4.68
CA PHE A 80 -9.85 -5.90 -5.10
C PHE A 80 -9.19 -6.56 -3.88
N THR A 81 -8.57 -7.72 -4.09
CA THR A 81 -7.77 -8.35 -3.03
C THR A 81 -6.30 -7.98 -3.20
N ALA A 82 -5.62 -7.60 -2.12
CA ALA A 82 -4.17 -7.64 -2.05
C ALA A 82 -3.69 -8.81 -1.17
N VAL A 83 -2.56 -9.42 -1.51
CA VAL A 83 -1.83 -10.39 -0.69
C VAL A 83 -0.41 -9.90 -0.53
N ILE A 84 -0.01 -9.64 0.72
CA ILE A 84 1.34 -9.20 1.08
C ILE A 84 2.09 -10.35 1.74
N ASP A 85 3.33 -10.61 1.33
CA ASP A 85 4.26 -11.53 1.99
C ASP A 85 5.64 -10.85 2.14
N ASP A 86 6.69 -11.57 2.55
CA ASP A 86 8.01 -10.98 2.81
C ASP A 86 8.65 -10.40 1.54
N GLY A 87 8.76 -9.07 1.48
CA GLY A 87 9.34 -8.34 0.35
C GLY A 87 8.55 -8.41 -0.96
N VAL A 88 7.41 -9.12 -1.02
CA VAL A 88 6.58 -9.32 -2.22
C VAL A 88 5.11 -9.00 -1.98
N TRP A 89 4.42 -8.59 -3.03
CA TRP A 89 2.98 -8.37 -3.03
C TRP A 89 2.33 -8.87 -4.31
N SER A 90 1.03 -9.15 -4.23
CA SER A 90 0.17 -9.39 -5.39
C SER A 90 -1.21 -8.77 -5.19
N LEU A 91 -1.88 -8.44 -6.30
CA LEU A 91 -3.21 -7.84 -6.34
C LEU A 91 -4.08 -8.61 -7.33
N GLU A 92 -5.31 -8.94 -6.95
CA GLU A 92 -6.29 -9.72 -7.70
C GLU A 92 -7.60 -8.93 -7.84
N SER A 93 -8.08 -8.70 -9.07
CA SER A 93 -9.32 -7.96 -9.34
C SER A 93 -9.98 -8.43 -10.64
N GLY A 94 -11.24 -8.89 -10.58
CA GLY A 94 -12.05 -9.17 -11.78
C GLY A 94 -11.49 -10.21 -12.77
N GLY A 95 -10.53 -11.04 -12.36
CA GLY A 95 -9.78 -11.95 -13.23
C GLY A 95 -8.48 -11.38 -13.81
N GLN A 96 -8.19 -10.11 -13.57
CA GLN A 96 -6.87 -9.51 -13.73
C GLN A 96 -6.04 -9.69 -12.45
N SER A 97 -4.72 -9.66 -12.57
CA SER A 97 -3.83 -9.53 -11.42
C SER A 97 -2.56 -8.74 -11.76
N ALA A 98 -1.86 -8.33 -10.71
CA ALA A 98 -0.55 -7.68 -10.74
C ALA A 98 0.32 -8.23 -9.59
N LYS A 99 1.64 -8.12 -9.72
CA LYS A 99 2.62 -8.49 -8.70
C LYS A 99 3.77 -7.50 -8.68
N GLY A 100 4.46 -7.41 -7.55
CA GLY A 100 5.65 -6.60 -7.39
C GLY A 100 6.38 -6.90 -6.09
N THR A 101 7.39 -6.08 -5.78
CA THR A 101 8.13 -6.15 -4.53
C THR A 101 7.87 -4.93 -3.65
N TRP A 102 8.16 -5.05 -2.37
CA TRP A 102 8.16 -3.93 -1.42
C TRP A 102 9.36 -4.04 -0.48
N SER A 103 9.77 -2.93 0.13
CA SER A 103 10.73 -2.95 1.23
C SER A 103 10.53 -1.76 2.17
N LEU A 104 10.77 -1.93 3.48
CA LEU A 104 10.86 -0.83 4.43
C LEU A 104 12.30 -0.73 4.95
N SER A 105 12.94 0.43 4.76
CA SER A 105 14.25 0.73 5.34
C SER A 105 14.33 2.21 5.73
N GLY A 106 14.85 2.51 6.92
CA GLY A 106 15.05 3.89 7.39
C GLY A 106 13.79 4.78 7.44
N GLY A 107 12.58 4.18 7.50
CA GLY A 107 11.31 4.92 7.39
C GLY A 107 10.88 5.27 5.96
N ARG A 108 11.56 4.74 4.93
CA ARG A 108 11.11 4.74 3.53
C ARG A 108 10.52 3.39 3.18
N LEU A 109 9.23 3.36 2.85
CA LEU A 109 8.60 2.25 2.14
C LEU A 109 8.86 2.46 0.64
N SER A 110 9.43 1.45 -0.01
CA SER A 110 9.58 1.36 -1.47
C SER A 110 8.66 0.26 -2.00
N LEU A 111 8.07 0.50 -3.17
CA LEU A 111 7.14 -0.37 -3.88
C LEU A 111 7.52 -0.43 -5.36
N GLN A 112 7.82 -1.62 -5.86
CA GLN A 112 8.03 -1.84 -7.29
C GLN A 112 6.69 -2.24 -7.92
N VAL A 113 6.24 -1.49 -8.94
CA VAL A 113 4.90 -1.60 -9.51
C VAL A 113 4.98 -1.79 -11.03
N PRO A 114 4.33 -2.82 -11.61
CA PRO A 114 4.45 -3.13 -13.03
C PRO A 114 3.77 -2.08 -13.90
N GLU A 115 4.34 -1.80 -15.09
CA GLU A 115 3.78 -0.78 -16.00
C GLU A 115 2.38 -1.15 -16.53
N HIS A 116 2.00 -2.44 -16.54
CA HIS A 116 0.76 -2.93 -17.16
C HIS A 116 -0.02 -3.91 -16.26
N LEU A 117 -1.35 -3.73 -16.19
CA LEU A 117 -2.27 -4.71 -15.61
C LEU A 117 -2.48 -5.93 -16.53
N GLY A 118 -2.67 -7.10 -15.92
CA GLY A 118 -3.26 -8.28 -16.59
C GLY A 118 -2.29 -9.24 -17.25
N SER A 119 -0.97 -9.08 -17.03
CA SER A 119 0.06 -10.03 -17.49
C SER A 119 0.94 -10.43 -16.31
N ILE A 120 0.74 -11.65 -15.79
CA ILE A 120 1.57 -12.23 -14.73
C ILE A 120 2.90 -12.72 -15.30
N GLU A 121 2.90 -13.15 -16.56
CA GLU A 121 4.03 -13.80 -17.24
C GLU A 121 5.04 -12.78 -17.81
N ASN A 122 4.57 -11.58 -18.14
CA ASN A 122 5.40 -10.44 -18.54
C ASN A 122 4.84 -9.16 -17.89
N PRO A 123 5.30 -8.77 -16.69
CA PRO A 123 4.80 -7.57 -15.99
C PRO A 123 5.17 -6.23 -16.65
N GLY A 124 6.11 -6.25 -17.61
CA GLY A 124 6.76 -5.04 -18.14
C GLY A 124 7.87 -4.55 -17.21
N ASP A 125 8.36 -3.34 -17.46
CA ASP A 125 9.26 -2.66 -16.53
C ASP A 125 8.54 -2.32 -15.21
N LEU A 126 9.31 -2.26 -14.12
CA LEU A 126 8.80 -1.91 -12.80
C LEU A 126 9.16 -0.46 -12.46
N GLU A 127 8.16 0.32 -12.06
CA GLU A 127 8.29 1.69 -11.58
C GLU A 127 8.34 1.73 -10.05
N GLU A 128 9.18 2.58 -9.45
CA GLU A 128 9.20 2.77 -8.00
C GLU A 128 8.14 3.79 -7.56
N ALA A 129 7.25 3.36 -6.65
CA ALA A 129 6.48 4.23 -5.78
C ALA A 129 7.09 4.20 -4.36
N ALA A 130 7.00 5.30 -3.60
CA ALA A 130 7.57 5.35 -2.26
C ALA A 130 6.81 6.26 -1.29
N ALA A 131 6.73 5.84 -0.02
CA ALA A 131 6.30 6.67 1.10
C ALA A 131 7.50 6.91 2.04
N THR A 132 7.61 8.12 2.59
CA THR A 132 8.65 8.48 3.57
C THR A 132 8.05 8.80 4.94
N ASN A 133 8.88 8.83 5.98
CA ASN A 133 8.47 8.97 7.39
C ASN A 133 7.51 7.87 7.88
N VAL A 134 7.57 6.68 7.26
CA VAL A 134 6.76 5.51 7.62
C VAL A 134 7.13 5.05 9.04
N PRO A 135 6.17 4.93 9.96
CA PRO A 135 6.45 4.56 11.34
C PRO A 135 6.96 3.11 11.42
N ALA A 136 8.03 2.90 12.20
CA ALA A 136 8.65 1.59 12.32
C ALA A 136 7.79 0.56 13.09
N SER A 137 6.75 0.99 13.81
CA SER A 137 5.79 0.14 14.52
C SER A 137 4.43 0.82 14.58
N ILE A 138 3.36 0.03 14.77
CA ILE A 138 1.98 0.50 14.80
C ILE A 138 1.27 -0.11 16.01
N GLY A 139 0.54 0.72 16.76
CA GLY A 139 -0.20 0.30 17.96
C GLY A 139 -1.64 -0.14 17.66
N ASP A 140 -2.52 -0.07 18.67
CA ASP A 140 -3.97 -0.35 18.49
C ASP A 140 -4.65 0.67 17.53
N SER A 141 -4.03 1.82 17.26
CA SER A 141 -4.43 2.81 16.25
C SER A 141 -3.24 3.59 15.66
N LEU A 142 -3.46 4.28 14.53
CA LEU A 142 -2.51 5.20 13.88
C LEU A 142 -3.28 6.34 13.20
N SER A 143 -2.71 7.54 13.17
CA SER A 143 -3.05 8.56 12.18
C SER A 143 -1.77 9.32 11.81
N VAL A 144 -1.32 9.18 10.57
CA VAL A 144 -0.08 9.80 10.06
C VAL A 144 -0.29 10.44 8.69
N SER A 145 0.62 11.32 8.31
CA SER A 145 0.69 11.93 6.98
C SER A 145 2.09 11.70 6.42
N LEU A 146 2.17 10.98 5.30
CA LEU A 146 3.40 10.48 4.70
C LEU A 146 3.63 11.19 3.36
N PRO A 147 4.78 11.85 3.12
CA PRO A 147 5.11 12.36 1.80
C PRO A 147 5.22 11.19 0.81
N TRP A 148 4.50 11.30 -0.30
CA TRP A 148 4.32 10.25 -1.29
C TRP A 148 4.99 10.60 -2.61
N GLN A 149 5.63 9.59 -3.20
CA GLN A 149 6.19 9.59 -4.55
C GLN A 149 5.45 8.50 -5.33
N PRO A 150 4.54 8.85 -6.27
CA PRO A 150 3.87 7.85 -7.10
C PRO A 150 4.82 7.23 -8.14
N PRO A 151 4.45 6.08 -8.75
CA PRO A 151 5.27 5.46 -9.79
C PRO A 151 5.48 6.40 -10.98
N GLY A 152 6.69 6.41 -11.55
CA GLY A 152 7.06 7.27 -12.68
C GLY A 152 7.15 8.77 -12.36
N SER A 153 7.28 9.17 -11.09
CA SER A 153 7.38 10.57 -10.66
C SER A 153 8.63 10.87 -9.83
N SER A 154 9.14 12.10 -9.99
CA SER A 154 10.22 12.68 -9.19
C SER A 154 9.76 13.79 -8.24
N SER A 155 8.47 14.14 -8.22
CA SER A 155 7.91 15.21 -7.37
C SER A 155 7.14 14.67 -6.17
N SER A 156 7.62 14.98 -4.95
CA SER A 156 7.05 14.53 -3.68
C SER A 156 6.02 15.50 -3.07
N SER A 157 5.18 16.13 -3.92
CA SER A 157 4.11 17.04 -3.48
C SER A 157 2.80 16.31 -3.13
N GLU A 158 2.71 15.03 -3.47
CA GLU A 158 1.58 14.17 -3.12
C GLU A 158 1.72 13.65 -1.69
N THR A 159 0.59 13.29 -1.07
CA THR A 159 0.55 12.87 0.34
C THR A 159 -0.34 11.65 0.52
N LEU A 160 0.10 10.72 1.36
CA LEU A 160 -0.73 9.67 1.93
C LEU A 160 -1.09 10.02 3.37
N SER A 161 -2.35 10.38 3.62
CA SER A 161 -2.91 10.43 4.97
C SER A 161 -3.43 9.03 5.33
N VAL A 162 -3.00 8.50 6.47
CA VAL A 162 -3.17 7.08 6.82
C VAL A 162 -3.77 6.96 8.20
N ASP A 163 -5.03 6.53 8.27
CA ASP A 163 -5.75 6.27 9.51
C ASP A 163 -5.94 4.76 9.71
N TYR A 164 -5.49 4.23 10.85
CA TYR A 164 -5.73 2.85 11.25
C TYR A 164 -6.50 2.80 12.58
N ALA A 165 -7.59 2.03 12.60
CA ALA A 165 -8.42 1.85 13.79
C ALA A 165 -8.97 0.41 13.88
N GLY A 166 -8.50 -0.36 14.88
CA GLY A 166 -9.04 -1.66 15.27
C GLY A 166 -8.78 -2.80 14.27
N ASN A 167 -9.51 -2.80 13.15
CA ASN A 167 -9.37 -3.74 12.04
C ASN A 167 -9.40 -3.07 10.65
N THR A 168 -9.70 -1.77 10.60
CA THR A 168 -9.95 -1.01 9.37
C THR A 168 -8.85 0.00 9.18
N LEU A 169 -8.37 0.06 7.95
CA LEU A 169 -7.40 1.01 7.46
C LEU A 169 -8.06 1.91 6.43
N ARG A 170 -7.78 3.21 6.49
CA ARG A 170 -8.18 4.17 5.50
C ARG A 170 -6.96 4.97 5.06
N ILE A 171 -6.53 4.74 3.83
CA ILE A 171 -5.46 5.50 3.19
C ILE A 171 -6.10 6.50 2.22
N ARG A 172 -5.77 7.77 2.40
CA ARG A 172 -6.26 8.88 1.58
C ARG A 172 -5.08 9.47 0.81
N HIS A 173 -5.09 9.28 -0.50
CA HIS A 173 -4.16 9.93 -1.42
C HIS A 173 -4.64 11.35 -1.69
N ILE A 174 -3.72 12.31 -1.61
CA ILE A 174 -3.99 13.74 -1.78
C ILE A 174 -3.04 14.28 -2.86
N GLU A 175 -3.62 14.78 -3.96
CA GLU A 175 -2.91 15.39 -5.09
C GLU A 175 -3.56 16.74 -5.42
N GLY A 176 -3.06 17.80 -4.76
CA GLY A 176 -3.72 19.11 -4.75
C GLY A 176 -5.07 19.03 -4.05
N ASP A 177 -6.13 19.53 -4.69
CA ASP A 177 -7.51 19.43 -4.21
C ASP A 177 -8.15 18.04 -4.42
N ASN A 178 -7.49 17.14 -5.17
CA ASN A 178 -8.00 15.80 -5.43
C ASN A 178 -7.70 14.87 -4.24
N MET A 179 -8.72 14.18 -3.73
CA MET A 179 -8.58 13.15 -2.70
C MET A 179 -9.19 11.82 -3.18
N ASN A 180 -8.44 10.74 -3.06
CA ASN A 180 -8.87 9.38 -3.37
C ASN A 180 -8.75 8.52 -2.11
N THR A 181 -9.78 7.74 -1.77
CA THR A 181 -9.83 6.97 -0.52
C THR A 181 -9.75 5.48 -0.79
N PHE A 182 -8.90 4.78 -0.04
CA PHE A 182 -8.72 3.33 -0.08
C PHE A 182 -8.98 2.76 1.31
N THR A 183 -10.08 2.04 1.46
CA THR A 183 -10.48 1.39 2.71
C THR A 183 -10.07 -0.07 2.66
N CYS A 184 -9.20 -0.50 3.58
CA CYS A 184 -8.66 -1.86 3.63
C CYS A 184 -9.09 -2.58 4.92
N THR A 185 -9.47 -3.84 4.78
CA THR A 185 -9.81 -4.74 5.88
C THR A 185 -9.15 -6.09 5.66
N ARG A 186 -8.88 -6.82 6.75
CA ARG A 186 -8.44 -8.22 6.67
C ARG A 186 -9.53 -9.06 5.98
N ALA A 187 -9.09 -9.95 5.08
CA ALA A 187 -9.93 -10.89 4.34
C ALA A 187 -9.74 -12.33 4.84
#